data_AF-M7CRH9-F1
#
_entry.id   AF-M7CRH9-F1
#
_cell.length_a   1.000
_cell.length_b   1.000
_cell.length_c   1.000
_cell.angle_alpha   90.00
_cell.angle_beta   90.00
_cell.angle_gamma   90.00
#
_symmetry.space_group_name_H-M   'P 1'
#
loop_
_entity.id
_entity.type
_entity.pdbx_description
1 polymer ?
#
loop_
_entity_poly.entity_id
_entity_poly.type
_entity_poly.pdbx_seq_one_letter_code
_entity_poly.pdbx_strand_id
1 'polypeptide(L)'
;MLSNTEIEALEDILFAEPWGDDALDFFGLHGVVCASVVGPVALDTQAIFRLATGTDQVPDQGIPEVFGRCVTKLAEELAHSLDMGQALELPEPEDGDPMNALENWCAGFVDTFLEHEEDWVEAASEEETADLLVPMLTLSGLFDDEDFQKVRNSEKLSRQMADAIPDSVTDLYLLFHAPD
;
A
#
# COMPACT_ATOMS: atom_id res chain seq x y z
N MET A 1 -4.77 0.76 13.92
CA MET A 1 -3.46 1.37 13.65
C MET A 1 -2.39 0.86 14.59
N LEU A 2 -1.15 0.76 14.11
CA LEU A 2 0.02 0.50 14.96
C LEU A 2 0.28 1.67 15.92
N SER A 3 0.93 1.37 17.05
CA SER A 3 1.43 2.41 17.96
C SER A 3 2.74 3.03 17.45
N ASN A 4 3.08 4.26 17.87
CA ASN A 4 4.35 4.89 17.47
C ASN A 4 5.57 4.02 17.78
N THR A 5 5.59 3.32 18.92
CA THR A 5 6.69 2.39 19.25
C THR A 5 6.76 1.19 18.30
N GLU A 6 5.64 0.72 17.77
CA GLU A 6 5.65 -0.34 16.74
C GLU A 6 6.12 0.18 15.39
N ILE A 7 5.76 1.43 15.05
CA ILE A 7 6.21 2.10 13.82
C ILE A 7 7.72 2.35 13.88
N GLU A 8 8.23 2.94 14.97
CA GLU A 8 9.68 3.12 15.19
C GLU A 8 10.45 1.80 15.07
N ALA A 9 9.92 0.72 15.62
CA ALA A 9 10.56 -0.59 15.53
C ALA A 9 10.52 -1.20 14.11
N LEU A 10 9.50 -0.89 13.31
CA LEU A 10 9.46 -1.25 11.89
C LEU A 10 10.48 -0.44 11.09
N GLU A 11 10.58 0.87 11.33
CA GLU A 11 11.54 1.75 10.65
C GLU A 11 12.98 1.39 11.01
N ASP A 12 13.27 1.05 12.27
CA ASP A 12 14.59 0.53 12.68
C ASP A 12 14.98 -0.73 11.89
N ILE A 13 14.00 -1.57 11.53
CA ILE A 13 14.22 -2.73 10.68
C ILE A 13 14.41 -2.26 9.24
N LEU A 14 13.48 -1.51 8.67
CA LEU A 14 13.46 -1.09 7.27
C LEU A 14 14.64 -0.19 6.88
N PHE A 15 15.22 0.58 7.80
CA PHE A 15 16.36 1.44 7.50
C PHE A 15 17.71 0.82 7.87
N ALA A 16 17.72 -0.43 8.35
CA ALA A 16 18.96 -1.16 8.58
C ALA A 16 19.58 -1.68 7.26
N GLU A 17 20.90 -1.80 7.27
CA GLU A 17 21.64 -2.52 6.23
C GLU A 17 21.24 -4.01 6.19
N PRO A 18 21.15 -4.64 5.01
CA PRO A 18 21.61 -4.17 3.69
C PRO A 18 20.58 -3.43 2.82
N TRP A 19 19.35 -3.20 3.29
CA TRP A 19 18.27 -2.73 2.43
C TRP A 19 17.93 -1.24 2.56
N GLY A 20 18.35 -0.54 3.62
CA GLY A 20 17.84 0.79 3.99
C GLY A 20 17.73 1.89 2.93
N ASP A 21 18.50 1.85 1.83
CA ASP A 21 18.37 2.80 0.72
C ASP A 21 17.22 2.45 -0.26
N ASP A 22 16.91 1.16 -0.42
CA ASP A 22 15.88 0.64 -1.34
C ASP A 22 14.58 0.25 -0.61
N ALA A 23 14.58 0.29 0.72
CA ALA A 23 13.43 -0.08 1.53
C ALA A 23 12.38 1.03 1.59
N LEU A 24 11.12 0.60 1.67
CA LEU A 24 9.99 1.48 1.93
C LEU A 24 10.05 2.04 3.35
N ASP A 25 9.47 3.22 3.54
CA ASP A 25 9.12 3.71 4.86
C ASP A 25 7.83 3.05 5.39
N PHE A 26 7.37 3.47 6.56
CA PHE A 26 6.12 2.96 7.13
C PHE A 26 4.90 3.20 6.23
N PHE A 27 4.84 4.34 5.52
CA PHE A 27 3.73 4.68 4.65
C PHE A 27 3.66 3.74 3.45
N GLY A 28 4.80 3.49 2.80
CA GLY A 28 4.93 2.51 1.73
C GLY A 28 4.60 1.10 2.18
N LEU A 29 5.12 0.66 3.34
CA LEU A 29 4.75 -0.65 3.92
C LEU A 29 3.23 -0.75 4.17
N HIS A 30 2.60 0.31 4.68
CA HIS A 30 1.16 0.34 4.87
C HIS A 30 0.41 0.22 3.52
N GLY A 31 0.91 0.85 2.45
CA GLY A 31 0.40 0.68 1.09
C GLY A 31 0.47 -0.77 0.62
N VAL A 32 1.62 -1.43 0.82
CA VAL A 32 1.82 -2.85 0.51
C VAL A 32 0.83 -3.75 1.23
N VAL A 33 0.68 -3.56 2.55
CA VAL A 33 -0.25 -4.37 3.36
C VAL A 33 -1.69 -4.11 2.93
N CYS A 34 -2.05 -2.87 2.61
CA CYS A 34 -3.38 -2.54 2.12
C CYS A 34 -3.69 -3.24 0.80
N ALA A 35 -2.79 -3.18 -0.18
CA ALA A 35 -2.95 -3.90 -1.45
C ALA A 35 -3.07 -5.43 -1.26
N SER A 36 -2.30 -6.00 -0.32
CA SER A 36 -2.41 -7.43 0.02
C SER A 36 -3.74 -7.83 0.68
N VAL A 37 -4.42 -6.89 1.35
CA VAL A 37 -5.74 -7.14 1.97
C VAL A 37 -6.86 -6.94 0.95
N VAL A 38 -6.72 -5.92 0.11
CA VAL A 38 -7.74 -5.48 -0.83
C VAL A 38 -7.77 -6.33 -2.09
N GLY A 39 -6.60 -6.70 -2.60
CA GLY A 39 -6.47 -7.47 -3.82
C GLY A 39 -6.98 -8.91 -3.70
N PRO A 40 -7.04 -9.63 -4.82
CA PRO A 40 -7.50 -11.02 -4.86
C PRO A 40 -6.47 -12.03 -4.33
N VAL A 41 -5.24 -11.60 -4.05
CA VAL A 41 -4.14 -12.45 -3.61
C VAL A 41 -3.70 -12.05 -2.20
N ALA A 42 -3.85 -12.99 -1.25
CA ALA A 42 -3.30 -12.82 0.09
C ALA A 42 -1.79 -13.10 0.08
N LEU A 43 -0.99 -12.09 0.41
CA LEU A 43 0.46 -12.23 0.48
C LEU A 43 0.92 -12.76 1.82
N ASP A 44 1.93 -13.63 1.80
CA ASP A 44 2.59 -14.04 3.02
C ASP A 44 3.58 -12.97 3.51
N THR A 45 4.00 -13.10 4.77
CA THR A 45 4.96 -12.16 5.37
C THR A 45 6.28 -12.10 4.58
N GLN A 46 6.67 -13.15 3.86
CA GLN A 46 7.91 -13.14 3.08
C GLN A 46 7.78 -12.29 1.82
N ALA A 47 6.65 -12.38 1.11
CA ALA A 47 6.35 -11.52 -0.02
C ALA A 47 6.28 -10.06 0.41
N ILE A 48 5.56 -9.76 1.50
CA ILE A 48 5.48 -8.39 2.05
C ILE A 48 6.87 -7.87 2.46
N PHE A 49 7.70 -8.71 3.09
CA PHE A 49 9.06 -8.33 3.46
C PHE A 49 9.92 -8.01 2.23
N ARG A 50 9.85 -8.82 1.17
CA ARG A 50 10.58 -8.59 -0.08
C ARG A 50 10.18 -7.27 -0.73
N LEU A 51 8.89 -7.02 -0.87
CA LEU A 51 8.35 -5.75 -1.39
C LEU A 51 8.83 -4.57 -0.54
N ALA A 52 8.71 -4.67 0.79
CA ALA A 52 9.07 -3.58 1.69
C ALA A 52 10.58 -3.29 1.76
N THR A 53 11.44 -4.25 1.41
CA THR A 53 12.90 -4.10 1.44
C THR A 53 13.54 -3.97 0.06
N GLY A 54 12.76 -4.11 -1.02
CA GLY A 54 13.29 -4.18 -2.39
C GLY A 54 14.18 -5.40 -2.64
N THR A 55 14.09 -6.46 -1.82
CA THR A 55 14.97 -7.64 -1.92
C THR A 55 14.29 -8.84 -2.58
N ASP A 56 15.04 -9.61 -3.36
CA ASP A 56 14.53 -10.86 -3.96
C ASP A 56 14.45 -12.02 -2.96
N GLN A 57 15.08 -11.91 -1.79
CA GLN A 57 15.25 -13.00 -0.84
C GLN A 57 15.13 -12.51 0.60
N VAL A 58 14.53 -13.34 1.45
CA VAL A 58 14.53 -13.11 2.90
C VAL A 58 15.91 -13.41 3.49
N PRO A 59 16.33 -12.75 4.58
CA PRO A 59 17.61 -13.01 5.22
C PRO A 59 17.73 -14.46 5.71
N ASP A 60 18.95 -15.00 5.74
CA ASP A 60 19.23 -16.37 6.25
C ASP A 60 18.77 -16.57 7.70
N GLN A 61 18.89 -15.52 8.53
CA GLN A 61 18.40 -15.51 9.91
C GLN A 61 16.86 -15.46 10.03
N GLY A 62 16.15 -15.33 8.90
CA GLY A 62 14.71 -15.16 8.83
C GLY A 62 14.27 -13.70 8.98
N ILE A 63 12.96 -13.49 8.83
CA ILE A 63 12.30 -12.20 9.01
C ILE A 63 12.23 -11.87 10.51
N PRO A 64 12.57 -10.65 10.94
CA PRO A 64 12.40 -10.24 12.33
C PRO A 64 10.95 -10.46 12.81
N GLU A 65 10.77 -11.08 13.99
CA GLU A 65 9.44 -11.38 14.54
C GLU A 65 8.56 -10.13 14.69
N VAL A 66 9.18 -8.99 15.02
CA VAL A 66 8.50 -7.70 15.13
C VAL A 66 7.86 -7.28 13.80
N PHE A 67 8.56 -7.48 12.68
CA PHE A 67 8.01 -7.16 11.35
C PHE A 67 6.76 -8.00 11.06
N GLY A 68 6.87 -9.32 11.20
CA GLY A 68 5.76 -10.23 10.92
C GLY A 68 4.54 -9.98 11.83
N ARG A 69 4.77 -9.71 13.12
CA ARG A 69 3.70 -9.35 14.06
C ARG A 69 3.00 -8.05 13.67
N CYS A 70 3.75 -7.01 13.28
CA CYS A 70 3.17 -5.72 12.93
C CYS A 70 2.41 -5.78 11.59
N VAL A 71 2.96 -6.47 10.59
CA VAL A 71 2.28 -6.72 9.31
C VAL A 71 0.97 -7.49 9.52
N THR A 72 1.00 -8.54 10.33
CA THR A 72 -0.20 -9.32 10.66
C THR A 72 -1.26 -8.46 11.32
N LYS A 73 -0.87 -7.67 12.34
CA LYS A 73 -1.78 -6.75 13.03
C LYS A 73 -2.37 -5.70 12.08
N LEU A 74 -1.56 -5.10 11.21
CA LEU A 74 -2.05 -4.15 10.21
C LEU A 74 -3.07 -4.80 9.26
N ALA A 75 -2.76 -5.98 8.74
CA ALA A 75 -3.66 -6.69 7.83
C ALA A 75 -5.00 -7.03 8.48
N GLU A 76 -4.97 -7.54 9.72
CA GLU A 76 -6.17 -7.87 10.49
C GLU A 76 -7.02 -6.63 10.79
N GLU A 77 -6.40 -5.51 11.16
CA GLU A 77 -7.11 -4.25 11.43
C GLU A 77 -7.71 -3.65 10.15
N LEU A 78 -7.00 -3.69 9.02
CA LEU A 78 -7.49 -3.21 7.73
C LEU A 78 -8.67 -4.04 7.23
N ALA A 79 -8.53 -5.37 7.22
CA ALA A 79 -9.58 -6.28 6.80
C ALA A 79 -10.84 -6.10 7.67
N HIS A 80 -10.65 -5.98 8.99
CA HIS A 80 -11.78 -5.76 9.91
C HIS A 80 -12.53 -4.45 9.63
N SER A 81 -11.81 -3.35 9.39
CA SER A 81 -12.42 -2.06 9.06
C SER A 81 -13.21 -2.13 7.76
N LEU A 82 -12.65 -2.74 6.71
CA LEU A 82 -13.29 -2.90 5.41
C LEU A 82 -14.54 -3.80 5.48
N ASP A 83 -14.47 -4.91 6.23
CA ASP A 83 -15.62 -5.79 6.50
C ASP A 83 -16.78 -5.05 7.20
N MET A 84 -16.44 -4.07 8.04
CA MET A 84 -17.41 -3.24 8.75
C MET A 84 -17.91 -2.05 7.91
N GLY A 85 -17.45 -1.90 6.67
CA GLY A 85 -17.78 -0.80 5.77
C GLY A 85 -17.24 0.55 6.26
N GLN A 86 -16.16 0.54 7.04
CA GLN A 86 -15.48 1.75 7.48
C GLN A 86 -14.52 2.20 6.37
N ALA A 87 -14.48 3.51 6.13
CA ALA A 87 -13.52 4.08 5.19
C ALA A 87 -12.08 3.77 5.65
N LEU A 88 -11.19 3.58 4.69
CA LEU A 88 -9.76 3.42 4.97
C LEU A 88 -9.23 4.62 5.77
N GLU A 89 -8.61 4.34 6.91
CA GLU A 89 -7.83 5.33 7.66
C GLU A 89 -6.38 5.26 7.19
N LEU A 90 -5.92 6.32 6.51
CA LEU A 90 -4.51 6.44 6.11
C LEU A 90 -3.66 6.86 7.31
N PRO A 91 -2.41 6.38 7.42
CA PRO A 91 -1.47 6.86 8.43
C PRO A 91 -1.18 8.36 8.24
N GLU A 92 -1.26 9.13 9.34
CA GLU A 92 -0.96 10.57 9.36
C GLU A 92 0.52 10.82 9.67
N PRO A 93 1.24 11.64 8.89
CA PRO A 93 2.63 11.97 9.18
C PRO A 93 2.79 13.01 10.29
N GLU A 94 3.84 12.89 11.10
CA GLU A 94 4.12 13.80 12.21
C GLU A 94 4.68 15.16 11.75
N ASP A 95 5.31 15.22 10.57
CA ASP A 95 5.98 16.40 10.03
C ASP A 95 5.05 17.37 9.27
N GLY A 96 3.79 16.96 9.06
CA GLY A 96 2.78 17.75 8.38
C GLY A 96 2.92 17.79 6.85
N ASP A 97 3.62 16.83 6.23
CA ASP A 97 3.62 16.63 4.77
C ASP A 97 2.74 15.42 4.35
N PRO A 98 1.40 15.55 4.39
CA PRO A 98 0.50 14.45 4.06
C PRO A 98 0.60 14.00 2.60
N MET A 99 1.12 14.83 1.69
CA MET A 99 1.21 14.46 0.29
C MET A 99 2.43 13.58 0.01
N ASN A 100 3.56 13.83 0.69
CA ASN A 100 4.71 12.94 0.59
C ASN A 100 4.41 11.55 1.20
N ALA A 101 3.78 11.52 2.38
CA ALA A 101 3.31 10.27 2.98
C ALA A 101 2.33 9.52 2.06
N LEU A 102 1.42 10.25 1.41
CA LEU A 102 0.47 9.65 0.47
C LEU A 102 1.13 9.13 -0.81
N GLU A 103 2.13 9.84 -1.34
CA GLU A 103 2.93 9.37 -2.49
C GLU A 103 3.62 8.05 -2.16
N ASN A 104 4.29 7.95 -1.01
CA ASN A 104 4.94 6.72 -0.56
C ASN A 104 3.94 5.58 -0.35
N TRP A 105 2.77 5.87 0.24
CA TRP A 105 1.69 4.91 0.39
C TRP A 105 1.19 4.38 -0.97
N CYS A 106 0.98 5.29 -1.92
CA CYS A 106 0.54 4.93 -3.27
C CYS A 106 1.60 4.11 -4.00
N ALA A 107 2.89 4.42 -3.83
CA ALA A 107 3.99 3.65 -4.40
C ALA A 107 3.96 2.20 -3.89
N GLY A 108 3.91 1.98 -2.57
CA GLY A 108 3.85 0.64 -2.00
C GLY A 108 2.60 -0.16 -2.42
N PHE A 109 1.46 0.51 -2.54
CA PHE A 109 0.24 -0.10 -3.06
C PHE A 109 0.42 -0.55 -4.52
N VAL A 110 0.94 0.33 -5.37
CA VAL A 110 1.11 0.07 -6.81
C VAL A 110 2.15 -1.01 -7.07
N ASP A 111 3.29 -1.00 -6.38
CA ASP A 111 4.30 -2.05 -6.52
C ASP A 111 3.73 -3.44 -6.20
N THR A 112 2.85 -3.52 -5.21
CA THR A 112 2.16 -4.76 -4.84
C THR A 112 1.16 -5.20 -5.91
N PHE A 113 0.42 -4.25 -6.49
CA PHE A 113 -0.46 -4.52 -7.63
C PHE A 113 0.35 -5.03 -8.84
N LEU A 114 1.46 -4.38 -9.18
CA LEU A 114 2.28 -4.73 -10.35
C LEU A 114 2.91 -6.13 -10.23
N GLU A 115 3.33 -6.53 -9.04
CA GLU A 115 3.85 -7.89 -8.78
C GLU A 115 2.80 -8.98 -9.03
N HIS A 116 1.52 -8.64 -8.91
CA HIS A 116 0.37 -9.55 -9.04
C HIS A 116 -0.64 -9.12 -10.10
N GLU A 117 -0.22 -8.34 -11.10
CA GLU A 117 -1.14 -7.67 -12.04
C GLU A 117 -2.07 -8.68 -12.74
N GLU A 118 -1.52 -9.81 -13.19
CA GLU A 118 -2.29 -10.89 -13.84
C GLU A 118 -3.44 -11.38 -12.95
N ASP A 119 -3.19 -11.61 -11.65
CA ASP A 119 -4.21 -12.07 -10.72
C ASP A 119 -5.32 -11.02 -10.50
N TRP A 120 -4.97 -9.73 -10.49
CA TRP A 120 -5.92 -8.62 -10.34
C TRP A 120 -6.84 -8.49 -11.55
N VAL A 121 -6.28 -8.55 -12.76
CA VAL A 121 -7.07 -8.41 -13.99
C VAL A 121 -7.88 -9.66 -14.34
N GLU A 122 -7.46 -10.84 -13.87
CA GLU A 122 -8.22 -12.09 -14.07
C GLU A 122 -9.36 -12.27 -13.07
N ALA A 123 -9.21 -11.76 -11.85
CA ALA A 123 -10.20 -11.94 -10.78
C ALA A 123 -11.47 -11.08 -10.97
N ALA A 124 -11.39 -9.97 -11.69
CA ALA A 124 -12.51 -9.05 -11.91
C ALA A 124 -12.48 -8.43 -13.33
N SER A 125 -13.34 -7.43 -13.57
CA SER A 125 -13.29 -6.66 -14.82
C SER A 125 -12.00 -5.82 -14.86
N GLU A 126 -11.17 -6.02 -15.90
CA GLU A 126 -9.95 -5.23 -16.12
C GLU A 126 -10.25 -3.72 -16.17
N GLU A 127 -11.30 -3.31 -16.86
CA GLU A 127 -11.73 -1.91 -16.97
C GLU A 127 -12.09 -1.32 -15.60
N GLU A 128 -12.86 -2.07 -14.80
CA GLU A 128 -13.30 -1.63 -13.47
C GLU A 128 -12.13 -1.57 -12.48
N THR A 129 -11.25 -2.57 -12.52
CA THR A 129 -10.04 -2.61 -11.70
C THR A 129 -9.12 -1.45 -12.05
N ALA A 130 -8.89 -1.19 -13.34
CA ALA A 130 -8.06 -0.09 -13.80
C ALA A 130 -8.61 1.27 -13.37
N ASP A 131 -9.92 1.50 -13.51
CA ASP A 131 -10.58 2.75 -13.09
C ASP A 131 -10.39 3.02 -11.59
N LEU A 132 -10.53 1.99 -10.75
CA LEU A 132 -10.35 2.10 -9.30
C LEU A 132 -8.88 2.29 -8.89
N LEU A 133 -7.93 1.85 -9.71
CA LEU A 133 -6.49 2.02 -9.44
C LEU A 133 -5.96 3.42 -9.81
N VAL A 134 -6.67 4.19 -10.64
CA VAL A 134 -6.22 5.49 -11.17
C VAL A 134 -5.68 6.44 -10.09
N PRO A 135 -6.33 6.64 -8.93
CA PRO A 135 -5.81 7.57 -7.93
C PRO A 135 -4.43 7.14 -7.39
N MET A 136 -4.28 5.85 -7.09
CA MET A 136 -3.02 5.28 -6.59
C MET A 136 -1.93 5.33 -7.67
N LEU A 137 -2.24 4.93 -8.91
CA LEU A 137 -1.29 5.02 -10.03
C LEU A 137 -0.82 6.46 -10.25
N THR A 138 -1.75 7.42 -10.24
CA THR A 138 -1.46 8.84 -10.49
C THR A 138 -0.60 9.46 -9.40
N LEU A 139 -0.89 9.16 -8.13
CA LEU A 139 -0.21 9.75 -6.97
C LEU A 139 1.04 8.98 -6.52
N SER A 140 1.30 7.78 -7.06
CA SER A 140 2.44 6.92 -6.68
C SER A 140 3.83 7.48 -6.96
N GLY A 141 3.98 8.48 -7.84
CA GLY A 141 5.32 8.90 -8.27
C GLY A 141 5.88 8.07 -9.43
N LEU A 142 5.48 6.81 -9.59
CA LEU A 142 6.19 5.77 -10.36
C LEU A 142 6.11 5.90 -11.88
N PHE A 143 5.12 6.63 -12.41
CA PHE A 143 4.88 6.72 -13.84
C PHE A 143 5.18 8.13 -14.37
N ASP A 144 5.88 8.23 -15.50
CA ASP A 144 6.22 9.48 -16.18
C ASP A 144 5.17 9.93 -17.24
N ASP A 145 3.96 9.38 -17.18
CA ASP A 145 2.88 9.74 -18.09
C ASP A 145 2.49 11.23 -17.98
N GLU A 146 2.31 11.91 -19.12
CA GLU A 146 2.02 13.34 -19.18
C GLU A 146 0.70 13.70 -18.47
N ASP A 147 -0.31 12.84 -18.52
CA ASP A 147 -1.60 13.10 -17.90
C ASP A 147 -1.52 12.93 -16.38
N PHE A 148 -0.79 11.92 -15.89
CA PHE A 148 -0.49 11.79 -14.46
C PHE A 148 0.34 12.97 -13.93
N GLN A 149 1.31 13.45 -14.70
CA GLN A 149 2.09 14.63 -14.33
C GLN A 149 1.22 15.90 -14.30
N LYS A 150 0.28 16.08 -15.23
CA LYS A 150 -0.66 17.22 -15.19
C LYS A 150 -1.52 17.22 -13.93
N VAL A 151 -1.96 16.04 -13.48
CA VAL A 151 -2.73 15.89 -12.24
C VAL A 151 -1.88 16.20 -11.01
N ARG A 152 -0.70 15.58 -10.87
CA ARG A 152 0.21 15.81 -9.73
C ARG A 152 0.64 17.28 -9.60
N ASN A 153 0.88 17.96 -10.71
CA ASN A 153 1.27 19.37 -10.73
C ASN A 153 0.10 20.35 -10.44
N SER A 154 -1.13 19.85 -10.30
CA SER A 154 -2.30 20.66 -9.95
C SER A 154 -2.78 20.33 -8.54
N GLU A 155 -2.56 21.25 -7.60
CA GLU A 155 -3.01 21.11 -6.20
C GLU A 155 -4.50 20.71 -6.08
N LYS A 156 -5.34 21.23 -6.97
CA LYS A 156 -6.75 20.87 -7.01
C LYS A 156 -6.96 19.42 -7.44
N LEU A 157 -6.32 18.99 -8.53
CA LEU A 157 -6.53 17.65 -9.09
C LEU A 157 -5.86 16.58 -8.22
N SER A 158 -4.66 16.84 -7.69
CA SER A 158 -3.98 15.93 -6.77
C SER A 158 -4.82 15.71 -5.51
N ARG A 159 -5.40 16.78 -4.94
CA ARG A 159 -6.31 16.66 -3.81
C ARG A 159 -7.57 15.87 -4.14
N GLN A 160 -8.14 16.06 -5.34
CA GLN A 160 -9.29 15.27 -5.77
C GLN A 160 -8.96 13.77 -5.89
N MET A 161 -7.77 13.41 -6.36
CA MET A 161 -7.32 12.01 -6.36
C MET A 161 -7.12 11.50 -4.94
N ALA A 162 -6.48 12.29 -4.07
CA ALA A 162 -6.28 11.92 -2.67
C ALA A 162 -7.61 11.66 -1.94
N ASP A 163 -8.59 12.54 -2.12
CA ASP A 163 -9.93 12.41 -1.53
C ASP A 163 -10.69 11.18 -2.07
N ALA A 164 -10.33 10.63 -3.24
CA ALA A 164 -10.98 9.48 -3.86
C ALA A 164 -10.37 8.12 -3.44
N ILE A 165 -9.17 8.10 -2.85
CA ILE A 165 -8.47 6.86 -2.48
C ILE A 165 -9.28 6.00 -1.50
N PRO A 166 -9.86 6.53 -0.40
CA PRO A 166 -10.59 5.69 0.56
C PRO A 166 -11.79 4.97 -0.06
N ASP A 167 -12.53 5.66 -0.94
CA ASP A 167 -13.66 5.08 -1.67
C ASP A 167 -13.16 4.03 -2.67
N SER A 168 -12.10 4.34 -3.43
CA SER A 168 -11.52 3.40 -4.41
C SER A 168 -11.01 2.11 -3.76
N VAL A 169 -10.38 2.20 -2.59
CA VAL A 169 -9.93 1.04 -1.81
C VAL A 169 -11.12 0.21 -1.31
N THR A 170 -12.18 0.87 -0.86
CA THR A 170 -13.39 0.18 -0.41
C THR A 170 -14.05 -0.56 -1.58
N ASP A 171 -14.16 0.09 -2.72
CA ASP A 171 -14.74 -0.49 -3.93
C ASP A 171 -13.89 -1.65 -4.47
N LEU A 172 -12.55 -1.55 -4.45
CA LEU A 172 -11.67 -2.67 -4.77
C LEU A 172 -11.86 -3.86 -3.81
N TYR A 173 -11.99 -3.60 -2.51
CA TYR A 173 -12.23 -4.67 -1.54
C TYR A 173 -13.56 -5.37 -1.81
N LEU A 174 -14.63 -4.61 -2.08
CA LEU A 174 -15.92 -5.17 -2.45
C LEU A 174 -15.86 -5.94 -3.77
N LEU A 175 -15.12 -5.45 -4.76
CA LEU A 175 -14.97 -6.09 -6.06
C LEU A 175 -14.39 -7.50 -5.94
N PHE A 176 -13.41 -7.71 -5.06
CA PHE A 176 -12.73 -9.00 -4.91
C PHE A 176 -13.27 -9.90 -3.78
N HIS A 177 -13.88 -9.33 -2.74
CA HIS A 177 -14.24 -10.05 -1.51
C HIS A 177 -15.74 -10.10 -1.22
N ALA A 178 -16.59 -9.37 -1.95
CA ALA A 178 -18.02 -9.48 -1.76
C ALA A 178 -18.53 -10.88 -2.19
N PRO A 179 -19.43 -11.50 -1.40
CA PRO A 179 -20.04 -12.77 -1.79
C PRO A 179 -20.96 -12.62 -3.00
N ASP A 180 -20.92 -13.60 -3.90
CA ASP A 180 -21.85 -13.76 -5.05
C ASP A 180 -23.35 -13.75 -4.65
#